data_AF-S6GXD5-F1
#
_entry.id   AF-S6GXD5-F1
#
_cell.length_a   1.000
_cell.length_b   1.000
_cell.length_c   1.000
_cell.angle_alpha   90.00
_cell.angle_beta   90.00
_cell.angle_gamma   90.00
#
_symmetry.space_group_name_H-M   'P 1'
#
loop_
_entity.id
_entity.type
_entity.pdbx_description
1 polymer ?
#
loop_
_entity_poly.entity_id
_entity_poly.type
_entity_poly.pdbx_seq_one_letter_code
_entity_poly.pdbx_strand_id
1 'polypeptide(L)'
;MYVFSISPANSARKLAVSFDLEGSNMLQQDVAMVGLFARLGVRQMLLAYNRDNSCAGGCHGAGGGLTPLGCRTIGGQSNITDT
;
A
#
# COMPACT_ATOMS: atom_id res chain seq x y z
N MET A 1 -8.82 20.85 5.49
CA MET A 1 -7.41 20.73 5.10
C MET A 1 -7.36 20.45 3.60
N TYR A 2 -6.85 21.36 2.78
CA TYR A 2 -6.69 21.11 1.34
C TYR A 2 -5.38 20.36 1.13
N VAL A 3 -5.48 19.06 0.83
CA VAL A 3 -4.34 18.30 0.31
C VAL A 3 -4.25 18.65 -1.17
N PHE A 4 -3.33 19.56 -1.52
CA PHE A 4 -3.10 19.86 -2.93
C PHE A 4 -2.29 18.73 -3.57
N SER A 5 -2.85 18.15 -4.64
CA SER A 5 -2.05 17.37 -5.58
C SER A 5 -1.00 18.27 -6.24
N ILE A 6 0.03 17.65 -6.83
CA ILE A 6 1.23 18.31 -7.36
C ILE A 6 0.88 19.50 -8.26
N SER A 7 -0.02 19.31 -9.24
CA SER A 7 -0.33 20.36 -10.22
C SER A 7 -0.94 21.62 -9.58
N PRO A 8 -2.03 21.55 -8.81
CA PRO A 8 -2.58 22.76 -8.19
C PRO A 8 -1.73 23.31 -7.04
N ALA A 9 -0.92 22.50 -6.34
CA ALA A 9 0.09 22.99 -5.39
C ALA A 9 1.13 23.88 -6.09
N ASN A 10 1.63 23.41 -7.24
CA ASN A 10 2.60 24.12 -8.05
C ASN A 10 2.04 25.46 -8.55
N SER A 11 0.84 25.46 -9.14
CA SER A 11 0.17 26.70 -9.58
C SER A 11 -0.03 27.71 -8.44
N ALA A 12 -0.27 27.23 -7.21
CA ALA A 12 -0.44 28.07 -6.04
C ALA A 12 0.88 28.43 -5.33
N ARG A 13 2.04 27.97 -5.83
CA ARG A 13 3.36 28.03 -5.17
C ARG A 13 3.33 27.54 -3.72
N LYS A 14 2.63 26.43 -3.49
CA LYS A 14 2.53 25.74 -2.19
C LYS A 14 3.26 24.41 -2.23
N LEU A 15 3.70 23.95 -1.06
CA LEU A 15 4.21 22.58 -0.91
C LEU A 15 3.06 21.59 -1.04
N ALA A 16 3.18 20.63 -1.95
CA ALA A 16 2.29 19.49 -2.02
C ALA A 16 2.66 18.50 -0.89
N VAL A 17 1.65 17.92 -0.25
CA VAL A 17 1.81 16.87 0.76
C VAL A 17 0.95 15.69 0.33
N SER A 18 1.51 14.48 0.33
CA SER A 18 0.78 13.23 0.08
C SER A 18 1.03 12.26 1.21
N PHE A 19 0.04 11.41 1.47
CA PHE A 19 0.17 10.34 2.46
C PHE A 19 0.47 9.02 1.77
N ASP A 20 1.43 8.29 2.32
CA ASP A 20 1.74 6.91 1.98
C ASP A 20 1.68 5.99 3.20
N LEU A 21 1.54 4.70 2.95
CA LEU A 21 1.63 3.65 3.95
C LEU A 21 2.85 2.78 3.66
N GLU A 22 3.76 2.71 4.63
CA GLU A 22 4.95 1.85 4.56
C GLU A 22 4.66 0.49 5.23
N GLY A 23 4.35 -0.51 4.41
CA GLY A 23 3.92 -1.84 4.86
C GLY A 23 2.40 -1.98 4.92
N SER A 24 1.93 -3.19 5.23
CA SER A 24 0.50 -3.53 5.19
C SER A 24 -0.10 -3.96 6.54
N ASN A 25 0.68 -3.90 7.62
CA ASN A 25 0.22 -4.33 8.95
C ASN A 25 -0.97 -3.50 9.46
N MET A 26 -1.09 -2.22 9.07
CA MET A 26 -2.23 -1.36 9.41
C MET A 26 -3.52 -1.77 8.71
N LEU A 27 -3.45 -2.58 7.65
CA LEU A 27 -4.65 -3.15 7.02
C LEU A 27 -5.27 -4.24 7.89
N GLN A 28 -4.56 -4.75 8.90
CA GLN A 28 -5.05 -5.82 9.80
C GLN A 28 -5.60 -7.03 9.03
N GLN A 29 -4.99 -7.33 7.87
CA GLN A 29 -5.39 -8.41 6.95
C GLN A 29 -6.78 -8.24 6.30
N ASP A 30 -7.42 -7.07 6.44
CA ASP A 30 -8.68 -6.73 5.79
C ASP A 30 -8.45 -5.88 4.53
N VAL A 31 -8.78 -6.42 3.37
CA VAL A 31 -8.64 -5.74 2.07
C VAL A 31 -9.52 -4.49 2.00
N ALA A 32 -10.63 -4.44 2.73
CA ALA A 32 -11.49 -3.25 2.76
C ALA A 32 -10.78 -2.01 3.33
N MET A 33 -9.74 -2.21 4.15
CA MET A 33 -8.94 -1.12 4.71
C MET A 33 -8.20 -0.32 3.65
N VAL A 34 -7.85 -0.92 2.50
CA VAL A 34 -7.26 -0.20 1.35
C VAL A 34 -8.21 0.91 0.89
N GLY A 35 -9.50 0.60 0.75
CA GLY A 35 -10.53 1.56 0.37
C GLY A 35 -10.74 2.64 1.43
N LEU A 36 -10.66 2.29 2.71
CA LEU A 36 -10.73 3.25 3.81
C LEU A 36 -9.57 4.25 3.75
N PHE A 37 -8.32 3.78 3.69
CA PHE A 37 -7.14 4.66 3.64
C PHE A 37 -7.11 5.52 2.38
N ALA A 38 -7.55 4.99 1.24
CA ALA A 38 -7.71 5.78 0.02
C ALA A 38 -8.69 6.95 0.20
N ARG A 39 -9.83 6.71 0.88
CA ARG A 39 -10.80 7.78 1.21
C ARG A 39 -10.25 8.81 2.19
N LEU A 40 -9.35 8.40 3.08
CA LEU A 40 -8.65 9.29 4.03
C LEU A 40 -7.50 10.09 3.40
N GLY A 41 -7.13 9.82 2.14
CA GLY A 41 -6.15 10.63 1.41
C GLY A 41 -4.81 9.94 1.13
N VAL A 42 -4.65 8.67 1.50
CA VAL A 42 -3.48 7.87 1.09
C VAL A 42 -3.50 7.68 -0.43
N ARG A 43 -2.35 7.85 -1.08
CA ARG A 43 -2.23 7.72 -2.55
C ARG A 43 -1.18 6.70 -2.99
N GLN A 44 -0.32 6.26 -2.06
CA GLN A 44 0.71 5.27 -2.31
C GLN A 44 0.76 4.32 -1.12
N MET A 45 1.08 3.06 -1.39
CA MET A 45 1.23 2.06 -0.36
C MET A 45 2.28 1.05 -0.80
N LEU A 46 3.22 0.77 0.08
CA LEU A 46 4.16 -0.34 -0.05
C LEU A 46 3.60 -1.55 0.73
N LEU A 47 3.57 -2.74 0.12
CA LEU A 47 3.02 -3.92 0.80
C LEU A 47 3.91 -4.44 1.93
N ALA A 48 5.22 -4.47 1.73
CA ALA A 48 6.22 -4.84 2.72
C ALA A 48 7.40 -3.88 2.65
N TYR A 49 7.84 -3.43 3.83
CA TYR A 49 9.02 -2.60 3.98
C TYR A 49 10.25 -3.52 4.12
N ASN A 50 10.95 -3.47 5.25
CA ASN A 50 12.15 -4.27 5.45
C ASN A 50 11.88 -5.74 5.83
N ARG A 51 10.82 -6.01 6.59
CA ARG A 51 10.48 -7.36 7.08
C ARG A 51 9.25 -7.91 6.39
N ASP A 52 9.15 -9.23 6.37
CA ASP A 52 7.97 -9.95 5.90
C ASP A 52 6.73 -9.56 6.71
N ASN A 53 5.59 -9.58 6.05
CA ASN A 53 4.28 -9.45 6.69
C ASN A 53 3.24 -10.32 5.99
N SER A 54 1.98 -10.17 6.39
CA SER A 54 0.88 -11.00 5.87
C SER A 54 0.65 -10.87 4.36
N CYS A 55 1.09 -9.77 3.73
CA CYS A 55 0.82 -9.49 2.32
C CYS A 55 2.03 -9.73 1.40
N ALA A 56 3.25 -9.48 1.86
CA ALA A 56 4.45 -9.64 1.02
C ALA A 56 5.72 -9.86 1.85
N GLY A 57 6.76 -10.35 1.19
CA GLY A 57 8.09 -10.40 1.77
C GLY A 57 8.85 -9.07 1.69
N GLY A 58 9.64 -8.78 2.72
CA GLY A 58 10.50 -7.61 2.80
C GLY A 58 11.94 -7.91 2.34
N CYS A 59 12.74 -6.87 2.10
CA CYS A 59 14.12 -7.03 1.61
C CYS A 59 15.08 -7.72 2.61
N HIS A 60 14.78 -7.65 3.92
CA HIS A 60 15.48 -8.40 4.98
C HIS A 60 14.70 -9.64 5.43
N GLY A 61 13.70 -10.05 4.64
CA GLY A 61 12.88 -11.22 4.89
C GLY A 61 13.47 -12.51 4.33
N ALA A 62 12.70 -13.59 4.39
CA ALA A 62 13.13 -14.91 3.91
C ALA A 62 13.04 -15.09 2.37
N GLY A 63 12.99 -13.99 1.60
CA GLY A 63 12.93 -14.03 0.13
C GLY A 63 11.53 -14.22 -0.48
N GLY A 64 10.46 -13.85 0.24
CA GLY A 64 9.09 -14.03 -0.20
C GLY A 64 8.57 -12.97 -1.20
N GLY A 65 7.82 -13.40 -2.21
CA GLY A 65 7.03 -12.53 -3.09
C GLY A 65 5.69 -12.12 -2.48
N LEU A 66 4.68 -11.84 -3.32
CA LEU A 66 3.32 -11.60 -2.86
C LEU A 66 2.73 -12.89 -2.26
N THR A 67 2.07 -12.77 -1.11
CA THR A 67 1.24 -13.85 -0.55
C THR A 67 -0.13 -13.87 -1.26
N PRO A 68 -0.96 -14.91 -1.05
CA PRO A 68 -2.33 -14.89 -1.56
C PRO A 68 -3.16 -13.70 -1.06
N LEU A 69 -2.91 -13.23 0.18
CA LEU A 69 -3.53 -12.02 0.70
C LEU A 69 -2.98 -10.77 -0.02
N GLY A 70 -1.67 -10.71 -0.28
CA GLY A 70 -1.06 -9.63 -1.06
C GLY A 70 -1.66 -9.51 -2.46
N CYS A 71 -1.83 -10.63 -3.16
CA CYS A 71 -2.50 -10.66 -4.47
C CYS A 71 -3.92 -10.11 -4.41
N ARG A 72 -4.73 -10.52 -3.43
CA ARG A 72 -6.08 -9.95 -3.23
C ARG A 72 -6.04 -8.45 -2.92
N THR A 73 -5.06 -8.02 -2.13
CA THR A 73 -4.89 -6.61 -1.72
C THR A 73 -4.65 -5.69 -2.92
N ILE A 74 -3.90 -6.15 -3.94
CA ILE A 74 -3.67 -5.40 -5.18
C ILE A 74 -4.74 -5.65 -6.26
N GLY A 75 -5.80 -6.41 -5.94
CA GLY A 75 -6.84 -6.80 -6.90
C GLY A 75 -6.41 -7.83 -7.94
N GLY A 76 -5.28 -8.52 -7.73
CA GLY A 76 -4.81 -9.61 -8.57
C GLY A 76 -5.40 -10.97 -8.17
N GLN A 77 -5.40 -11.92 -9.11
CA GLN A 77 -5.68 -13.33 -8.81
C GLN A 77 -4.40 -14.02 -8.31
N SER A 78 -4.52 -14.90 -7.32
CA SER A 78 -3.41 -15.76 -6.90
C SER A 78 -3.32 -16.95 -7.85
N ASN A 79 -2.30 -17.01 -8.70
CA ASN A 79 -2.02 -18.19 -9.55
C ASN A 79 -1.25 -19.29 -8.82
N ILE A 80 -1.23 -19.30 -7.49
CA ILE A 80 -0.55 -20.34 -6.71
C ILE A 80 -1.53 -21.51 -6.56
N THR A 81 -1.57 -22.35 -7.59
CA THR A 81 -1.84 -23.78 -7.44
C THR A 81 -0.51 -24.46 -7.20
N ASP A 82 -0.10 -24.58 -5.95
CA ASP A 82 0.93 -25.54 -5.53
C ASP A 82 0.34 -26.34 -4.37
N THR A 83 -0.47 -27.33 -4.75
CA THR A 83 -0.40 -28.76 -4.38
C THR A 83 -1.45 -29.53 -5.17
#